data_AF-A0A8S2Z5Y8-F1
#
_entry.id   AF-A0A8S2Z5Y8-F1
#
_cell.length_a   1.000
_cell.length_b   1.000
_cell.length_c   1.000
_cell.angle_alpha   90.00
_cell.angle_beta   90.00
_cell.angle_gamma   90.00
#
_symmetry.space_group_name_H-M   'P 1'
#
loop_
_entity.id
_entity.type
_entity.pdbx_description
1 polymer ?
#
loop_
_entity_poly.entity_id
_entity_poly.type
_entity_poly.pdbx_seq_one_letter_code
_entity_poly.pdbx_strand_id
1 'polypeptide(L)' 'GLGNAYWARRELDEARDCTERALAIREHEIQPKNYSDIASCLGNLGNILHDQGDAEQALGYAQQAVDLLTIHGKNDLRLA' A
#
# COMPACT_ATOMS: atom_id res chain seq x y z
N GLY A 1 7.50 7.86 4.86
CA GLY A 1 6.43 8.70 5.45
C GLY A 1 6.22 8.33 6.90
N LEU A 2 5.32 9.02 7.61
CA LEU A 2 5.04 8.77 9.03
C LEU A 2 4.72 7.30 9.34
N GLY A 3 3.94 6.62 8.48
CA GLY A 3 3.65 5.18 8.65
C GLY A 3 4.89 4.30 8.76
N ASN A 4 5.88 4.48 7.88
CA ASN A 4 7.14 3.73 7.96
C ASN A 4 7.98 4.08 9.20
N ALA A 5 7.89 5.33 9.69
CA ALA A 5 8.59 5.75 10.89
C ALA A 5 8.01 5.09 12.15
N TYR A 6 6.68 5.03 12.25
CA TYR A 6 5.98 4.28 13.30
C TYR A 6 6.26 2.77 13.20
N TRP A 7 6.25 2.21 11.98
CA TRP A 7 6.54 0.79 11.76
C TRP A 7 7.95 0.41 12.23
N ALA A 8 8.96 1.23 11.90
CA ALA A 8 10.34 1.03 12.36
C ALA A 8 10.48 1.08 13.89
N ARG A 9 9.55 1.77 14.58
CA ARG A 9 9.48 1.85 16.04
C ARG A 9 8.62 0.76 16.68
N ARG A 10 8.09 -0.19 15.89
CA ARG A 10 7.11 -1.22 16.32
C ARG A 10 5.79 -0.65 16.88
N GLU A 11 5.48 0.60 16.53
CA GLU A 11 4.20 1.27 16.83
C GLU A 11 3.23 0.91 15.70
N LEU A 12 2.75 -0.34 15.71
CA LEU A 12 2.08 -0.95 14.55
C LEU A 12 0.68 -0.37 14.27
N ASP A 13 -0.05 0.02 15.32
CA ASP A 13 -1.39 0.59 15.17
C ASP A 13 -1.32 2.00 14.56
N GLU A 14 -0.38 2.83 15.00
CA GLU A 14 -0.11 4.14 14.43
C GLU A 14 0.45 4.04 13.01
N ALA A 15 1.30 3.03 12.75
CA ALA A 15 1.82 2.75 11.42
C ALA A 15 0.68 2.40 10.45
N ARG A 16 -0.27 1.57 10.91
CA ARG A 16 -1.46 1.20 10.15
C ARG A 16 -2.33 2.41 9.86
N ASP A 17 -2.75 3.16 10.87
CA ASP A 17 -3.60 4.37 10.69
C ASP A 17 -2.97 5.37 9.70
N CYS A 18 -1.68 5.66 9.89
CA CYS A 18 -0.98 6.58 9.00
C CYS A 18 -0.93 6.07 7.55
N THR A 19 -0.76 4.76 7.35
CA THR A 19 -0.64 4.16 6.03
C THR A 19 -2.01 4.05 5.34
N GLU A 20 -3.08 3.71 6.08
CA GLU A 20 -4.47 3.68 5.60
C GLU A 20 -4.93 5.09 5.16
N ARG A 21 -4.62 6.11 5.96
CA ARG A 21 -4.92 7.51 5.59
C ARG A 21 -4.18 7.95 4.34
N ALA A 22 -2.92 7.56 4.19
CA ALA A 22 -2.13 7.85 2.99
C ALA A 22 -2.68 7.14 1.75
N LEU A 23 -3.14 5.89 1.91
CA LEU A 23 -3.80 5.13 0.86
C LEU A 23 -5.08 5.84 0.40
N ALA A 24 -5.97 6.19 1.34
CA ALA A 24 -7.23 6.87 1.02
C ALA A 24 -7.02 8.18 0.26
N ILE A 25 -6.03 9.00 0.64
CA ILE A 25 -5.71 10.23 -0.08
C ILE A 25 -5.32 9.93 -1.54
N ARG A 26 -4.47 8.92 -1.76
CA ARG A 26 -3.99 8.55 -3.10
C ARG A 26 -5.08 7.93 -3.96
N GLU A 27 -5.99 7.16 -3.38
CA GLU A 27 -7.14 6.57 -4.08
C GLU A 27 -8.20 7.62 -4.47
N HIS A 28 -8.36 8.67 -3.67
CA HIS A 28 -9.29 9.77 -3.95
C HIS A 28 -8.78 10.78 -5.00
N GLU A 29 -7.55 10.64 -5.50
CA GLU A 29 -7.08 11.45 -6.63
C GLU A 29 -7.86 11.08 -7.90
N ILE A 30 -8.48 12.08 -8.54
CA ILE A 30 -9.37 11.94 -9.73
C ILE A 30 -8.70 11.14 -10.87
N GLN A 31 -7.37 11.22 -10.97
CA GLN A 31 -6.53 10.34 -11.76
C GLN A 31 -5.31 10.00 -10.91
N PRO A 32 -5.22 8.77 -10.38
CA PRO A 32 -4.00 8.32 -9.73
C PRO A 32 -2.87 8.36 -10.76
N LYS A 33 -2.03 9.39 -10.68
CA LYS A 33 -0.92 9.56 -11.63
C LYS A 33 0.17 8.51 -11.41
N ASN A 34 0.15 7.87 -10.24
CA ASN A 34 1.15 6.91 -9.84
C ASN A 34 0.52 5.72 -9.10
N TYR A 35 0.09 4.72 -9.86
CA TYR A 35 -0.38 3.45 -9.30
C TYR A 35 0.70 2.76 -8.44
N SER A 36 1.98 3.06 -8.66
CA SER A 36 3.09 2.56 -7.83
C SER A 36 3.05 3.10 -6.40
N ASP A 37 2.56 4.33 -6.19
CA ASP A 37 2.41 4.90 -4.86
C ASP A 37 1.28 4.22 -4.08
N ILE A 38 0.16 3.93 -4.74
CA ILE A 38 -0.95 3.17 -4.15
C ILE A 38 -0.49 1.75 -3.82
N ALA A 39 0.17 1.07 -4.76
CA ALA A 39 0.72 -0.27 -4.55
C ALA A 39 1.75 -0.32 -3.40
N SER A 40 2.56 0.73 -3.25
CA SER A 40 3.49 0.83 -2.11
C SER A 40 2.77 0.98 -0.77
N CYS A 41 1.67 1.73 -0.72
CA CYS A 41 0.84 1.83 0.48
C CYS A 41 0.21 0.47 0.84
N LEU A 42 -0.35 -0.24 -0.14
CA LEU A 42 -0.91 -1.58 0.03
C LEU A 42 0.13 -2.58 0.51
N GLY A 43 1.34 -2.58 -0.07
CA GLY A 43 2.45 -3.43 0.38
C GLY A 43 2.90 -3.13 1.80
N ASN A 44 2.96 -1.85 2.19
CA ASN A 44 3.28 -1.45 3.56
C ASN A 44 2.20 -1.92 4.55
N LEU A 45 0.91 -1.82 4.21
CA LEU A 45 -0.17 -2.36 5.03
C LEU A 45 -0.04 -3.87 5.19
N GLY A 46 0.28 -4.58 4.11
CA GLY A 46 0.54 -6.02 4.16
C GLY A 46 1.62 -6.39 5.17
N ASN A 47 2.75 -5.67 5.16
CA ASN A 47 3.83 -5.91 6.10
C ASN A 47 3.46 -5.56 7.54
N ILE A 48 2.77 -4.44 7.76
CA ILE A 48 2.32 -4.01 9.09
C ILE A 48 1.36 -5.05 9.70
N LEU A 49 0.40 -5.53 8.90
CA LEU A 49 -0.57 -6.54 9.33
C LEU A 49 0.09 -7.88 9.62
N HIS A 50 1.10 -8.26 8.83
CA HIS A 50 1.91 -9.44 9.11
C HIS A 50 2.61 -9.32 10.47
N ASP A 51 3.24 -8.16 10.74
CA ASP A 51 3.87 -7.89 12.04
C ASP A 51 2.87 -7.84 13.20
N GLN A 52 1.60 -7.49 12.95
CA GLN A 52 0.50 -7.56 13.90
C GLN A 52 -0.05 -9.00 14.09
N GLY A 53 0.40 -9.96 13.30
CA GLY A 53 -0.07 -11.35 13.33
C GLY A 53 -1.31 -11.64 12.48
N ASP A 54 -1.82 -10.67 11.74
CA ASP A 54 -2.96 -10.82 10.83
C ASP A 54 -2.47 -11.19 9.42
N ALA A 55 -2.02 -12.44 9.29
CA ALA A 55 -1.47 -12.95 8.04
C ALA A 55 -2.50 -13.02 6.90
N GLU A 56 -3.79 -13.19 7.22
CA GLU A 56 -4.84 -13.28 6.21
C GLU A 56 -5.09 -11.92 5.55
N GLN A 57 -5.26 -10.85 6.35
CA GLN A 57 -5.38 -9.50 5.80
C GLN A 57 -4.09 -9.05 5.11
N ALA A 58 -2.92 -9.43 5.65
CA ALA A 58 -1.63 -9.13 5.03
C ALA A 58 -1.53 -9.65 3.58
N LEU A 59 -1.94 -10.90 3.35
CA LEU A 59 -1.98 -11.50 2.02
C LEU A 59 -2.96 -10.78 1.10
N GLY A 60 -4.13 -10.39 1.61
CA GLY A 60 -5.12 -9.62 0.84
C GLY A 60 -4.54 -8.32 0.28
N TYR A 61 -3.90 -7.52 1.13
CA TYR A 61 -3.29 -6.26 0.70
C TYR A 61 -2.09 -6.46 -0.24
N ALA A 62 -1.27 -7.47 0.01
CA ALA A 62 -0.16 -7.80 -0.90
C ALA A 62 -0.67 -8.19 -2.30
N GLN A 63 -1.75 -8.98 -2.38
CA GLN A 63 -2.36 -9.35 -3.65
C GLN A 63 -2.94 -8.14 -4.38
N GLN A 64 -3.65 -7.24 -3.67
CA GLN A 64 -4.15 -6.00 -4.26
C GLN A 64 -3.04 -5.13 -4.84
N ALA A 65 -1.89 -5.02 -4.17
CA ALA A 65 -0.73 -4.27 -4.67
C ALA A 65 -0.21 -4.84 -6.00
N VAL A 66 -0.09 -6.18 -6.09
CA VAL A 66 0.35 -6.89 -7.29
C VAL A 66 -0.65 -6.74 -8.43
N ASP A 67 -1.94 -6.88 -8.15
CA ASP A 67 -2.99 -6.76 -9.15
C ASP A 67 -3.04 -5.34 -9.74
N LEU A 68 -2.93 -4.33 -8.89
CA LEU A 68 -2.90 -2.93 -9.30
C LEU A 68 -1.71 -2.65 -10.25
N LEU A 69 -0.49 -3.08 -9.86
CA LEU A 69 0.69 -2.93 -10.70
C LEU A 69 0.60 -3.76 -11.99
N THR A 70 -0.04 -4.91 -11.96
CA THR A 70 -0.18 -5.76 -13.14
C THR A 70 -1.16 -5.18 -14.15
N ILE A 71 -2.30 -4.66 -13.68
CA ILE A 71 -3.33 -4.06 -14.52
C ILE A 71 -2.82 -2.75 -15.11
N HIS A 72 -2.18 -1.91 -14.30
CA HIS A 72 -1.79 -0.56 -14.72
C HIS A 72 -0.35 -0.48 -15.25
N GLY A 73 0.59 -1.29 -14.76
CA GLY A 73 1.96 -1.37 -15.28
C GLY A 73 2.05 -1.97 -16.68
N LYS A 74 1.09 -2.82 -17.09
CA LYS A 74 0.94 -3.24 -18.49
C LYS A 74 0.47 -2.11 -19.41
N ASN A 75 -0.19 -1.08 -18.87
CA ASN A 75 -0.57 0.11 -19.63
C ASN A 75 0.61 1.08 -19.76
N ASP A 76 1.46 1.21 -18.73
CA ASP A 76 2.67 2.03 -18.79
C ASP A 76 3.73 1.47 -19.75
N LEU A 77 3.85 0.14 -19.86
CA LEU A 77 4.77 -0.51 -20.81
C LEU A 77 4.29 -0.52 -22.27
N ARG A 78 3.05 -0.08 -22.55
CA ARG A 78 2.50 -0.01 -23.91
C ARG A 78 2.69 1.34 -24.62
N LEU A 79 3.35 2.30 -23.96
CA LEU A 79 3.59 3.64 -24.49
C LEU A 79 5.07 3.98 -24.71
N ALA A 80 5.97 2.99 -24.72
CA ALA A 80 7.39 3.17 -25.07
C ALA A 80 7.68 2.71 -26.51
#